data_AF-C5ECE3-F1
#
_entry.id   AF-C5ECE3-F1
#
_cell.length_a   1.000
_cell.length_b   1.000
_cell.length_c   1.000
_cell.angle_alpha   90.00
_cell.angle_beta   90.00
_cell.angle_gamma   90.00
#
_symmetry.space_group_name_H-M   'P 1'
#
loop_
_entity.id
_entity.type
_entity.pdbx_description
1 polymer ?
#
loop_
_entity_poly.entity_id
_entity_poly.type
_entity_poly.pdbx_seq_one_letter_code
_entity_poly.pdbx_strand_id
1 'polypeptide(L)' 'MASPMKQWRKDHDVTQAALAADMGQSASTLSQKENGHLGWQQKDLLFLYDHYGLSADFVLGINNLPSCEKAIT' A
#
# COMPACT_ATOMS: atom_id res chain seq x y z
N MET A 1 -1.11 -12.56 -7.74
CA MET A 1 -0.63 -11.29 -8.31
C MET A 1 0.15 -10.54 -7.22
N ALA A 2 1.24 -9.84 -7.55
CA ALA A 2 1.95 -9.03 -6.58
C ALA A 2 1.11 -7.80 -6.22
N SER A 3 1.10 -7.36 -4.94
CA SER A 3 0.42 -6.12 -4.57
C SER A 3 1.07 -4.92 -5.29
N PRO A 4 0.30 -3.84 -5.55
CA PRO A 4 0.83 -2.61 -6.15
C PRO A 4 2.05 -2.07 -5.40
N MET A 5 2.02 -2.10 -4.06
CA MET A 5 3.15 -1.68 -3.22
C MET A 5 4.41 -2.52 -3.43
N LYS A 6 4.27 -3.84 -3.56
CA LYS A 6 5.42 -4.73 -3.82
C LYS A 6 6.07 -4.45 -5.17
N GLN A 7 5.27 -4.07 -6.17
CA GLN A 7 5.77 -3.69 -7.49
C GLN A 7 6.43 -2.31 -7.45
N TRP A 8 5.73 -1.31 -6.91
CA TRP A 8 6.24 0.06 -6.73
C TRP A 8 7.61 0.08 -6.05
N ARG A 9 7.75 -0.70 -4.97
CA ARG A 9 8.98 -0.78 -4.20
C ARG A 9 10.16 -1.32 -5.03
N LYS A 10 9.91 -2.32 -5.88
CA LYS A 10 10.94 -2.86 -6.79
C LYS A 10 11.31 -1.86 -7.89
N ASP A 11 10.33 -1.15 -8.43
CA ASP A 11 10.55 -0.16 -9.50
C ASP A 11 11.34 1.07 -9.00
N HIS A 12 11.35 1.30 -7.69
CA HIS A 12 12.11 2.36 -7.02
C HIS A 12 13.37 1.86 -6.31
N ASP A 13 13.80 0.61 -6.54
CA ASP A 13 14.97 -0.01 -5.90
C ASP A 13 14.96 0.03 -4.36
N VAL A 14 13.78 0.09 -3.76
CA VAL A 14 13.60 0.09 -2.31
C VAL A 14 13.55 -1.35 -1.81
N THR A 15 14.30 -1.67 -0.76
CA THR A 15 14.19 -2.99 -0.12
C THR A 15 12.99 -3.03 0.83
N GLN A 16 12.41 -4.20 1.05
CA GLN A 16 11.31 -4.35 2.00
C GLN A 16 11.73 -3.90 3.41
N ALA A 17 12.96 -4.22 3.82
CA ALA A 17 13.48 -3.81 5.11
C ALA A 17 13.61 -2.28 5.24
N ALA A 18 14.05 -1.60 4.17
CA ALA A 18 14.17 -0.14 4.15
C ALA A 18 12.80 0.55 4.31
N LEU A 19 11.82 0.17 3.48
CA LEU A 19 10.47 0.73 3.58
C LEU A 19 9.85 0.45 4.96
N ALA A 20 10.06 -0.75 5.51
CA ALA A 20 9.55 -1.08 6.84
C ALA A 20 10.18 -0.20 7.92
N ALA A 21 11.50 0.02 7.86
CA ALA A 21 12.20 0.90 8.80
C ALA A 21 11.68 2.34 8.73
N ASP A 22 11.47 2.88 7.53
CA ASP A 22 10.92 4.22 7.33
C ASP A 22 9.50 4.37 7.92
N MET A 23 8.68 3.31 7.79
CA MET A 23 7.34 3.27 8.37
C MET A 23 7.32 2.99 9.88
N GLY A 24 8.47 2.74 10.51
CA GLY A 24 8.56 2.32 11.91
C GLY A 24 7.93 0.93 12.15
N GLN A 25 8.09 0.01 11.20
CA GLN A 25 7.50 -1.32 11.20
C GLN A 25 8.56 -2.40 11.04
N SER A 26 8.22 -3.63 11.44
CA SER A 26 9.08 -4.78 11.15
C SER A 26 8.96 -5.18 9.68
N ALA A 27 10.05 -5.73 9.11
CA ALA A 27 10.03 -6.25 7.74
C ALA A 27 8.97 -7.36 7.54
N SER A 28 8.70 -8.16 8.59
CA SER A 28 7.67 -9.20 8.54
C SER A 28 6.26 -8.60 8.49
N THR A 29 5.99 -7.52 9.24
CA THR A 29 4.72 -6.77 9.15
C THR A 29 4.51 -6.23 7.74
N LEU A 30 5.52 -5.60 7.14
CA LEU A 30 5.41 -5.09 5.77
C LEU A 30 5.22 -6.23 4.76
N SER A 31 5.91 -7.35 4.93
CA SER A 31 5.71 -8.54 4.09
C SER A 31 4.29 -9.09 4.17
N GLN A 32 3.71 -9.17 5.37
CA GLN A 32 2.31 -9.59 5.52
C GLN A 32 1.35 -8.63 4.82
N LYS A 33 1.60 -7.33 4.84
CA LYS A 33 0.80 -6.33 4.10
C LYS A 33 0.95 -6.46 2.59
N GLU A 34 2.19 -6.51 2.10
CA GLU A 34 2.50 -6.65 0.67
C GLU A 34 1.93 -7.95 0.06
N ASN A 35 1.71 -8.99 0.85
CA ASN A 35 1.13 -10.26 0.41
C ASN A 35 -0.35 -10.42 0.81
N GLY A 36 -0.98 -9.40 1.40
CA GLY A 36 -2.42 -9.38 1.72
C GLY A 36 -2.84 -10.18 2.96
N HIS A 37 -1.89 -10.68 3.75
CA HIS A 37 -2.18 -11.37 5.03
C HIS A 37 -2.54 -10.41 6.15
N LEU A 38 -2.11 -9.14 6.04
CA LEU A 38 -2.44 -8.07 6.97
C LEU A 38 -2.94 -6.87 6.18
N GLY A 39 -4.03 -6.25 6.62
CA GLY A 39 -4.56 -5.04 5.96
C GLY A 39 -3.66 -3.82 6.20
N TRP A 40 -3.56 -2.95 5.18
CA TRP A 40 -3.03 -1.60 5.36
C TRP A 40 -3.92 -0.81 6.31
N GLN A 41 -3.30 -0.17 7.31
CA GLN A 41 -3.98 0.63 8.32
C GLN A 41 -4.00 2.10 7.89
N GLN A 42 -4.92 2.90 8.44
CA GLN A 42 -5.01 4.33 8.13
C GLN A 42 -3.68 5.06 8.28
N LYS A 43 -2.92 4.78 9.36
CA LYS A 43 -1.60 5.39 9.57
C LYS A 43 -0.59 5.07 8.46
N ASP A 44 -0.71 3.89 7.84
CA ASP A 44 0.18 3.48 6.76
C ASP A 44 -0.16 4.29 5.50
N LEU A 45 -1.45 4.45 5.22
CA LEU A 45 -1.93 5.19 4.05
C LEU A 45 -1.55 6.66 4.14
N LEU A 46 -1.69 7.28 5.31
CA LEU A 46 -1.27 8.66 5.55
C LEU A 46 0.25 8.82 5.35
N PHE A 47 1.04 7.92 5.94
CA PHE A 47 2.50 7.95 5.77
C PHE A 47 2.91 7.82 4.30
N LEU A 48 2.34 6.87 3.57
CA LEU A 48 2.67 6.63 2.16
C LEU A 48 2.23 7.79 1.26
N TYR A 49 1.13 8.45 1.60
CA TYR A 49 0.69 9.66 0.91
C TYR A 49 1.64 10.84 1.18
N ASP A 50 1.95 11.11 2.45
CA ASP A 50 2.77 12.27 2.83
C ASP A 50 4.23 12.16 2.39
N HIS A 51 4.82 10.95 2.44
CA HIS A 51 6.23 10.74 2.13
C HIS A 51 6.49 10.40 0.66
N TYR A 52 5.55 9.71 -0.01
CA TYR A 52 5.76 9.15 -1.35
C TYR A 52 4.69 9.58 -2.36
N GLY A 53 3.67 10.35 -1.96
CA GLY A 53 2.59 10.79 -2.83
C GLY A 53 1.66 9.66 -3.30
N LEU A 54 1.65 8.52 -2.60
CA LEU A 54 0.88 7.35 -3.01
C LEU A 54 -0.56 7.43 -2.49
N SER A 55 -1.53 7.35 -3.41
CA SER A 55 -2.95 7.34 -3.03
C SER A 55 -3.36 6.04 -2.34
N ALA A 56 -4.34 6.12 -1.44
CA ALA A 56 -4.90 4.94 -0.77
C ALA A 56 -5.44 3.92 -1.78
N ASP A 57 -6.08 4.37 -2.85
CA ASP A 57 -6.61 3.50 -3.91
C ASP A 57 -5.51 2.67 -4.58
N PHE A 58 -4.35 3.29 -4.84
CA PHE A 58 -3.19 2.59 -5.36
C PHE A 58 -2.66 1.56 -4.37
N VAL A 59 -2.44 1.96 -3.11
CA VAL A 59 -1.87 1.09 -2.06
C VAL A 59 -2.76 -0.13 -1.82
N LEU A 60 -4.08 0.07 -1.83
CA LEU A 60 -5.09 -0.97 -1.61
C LEU A 60 -5.40 -1.78 -2.89
N GLY A 61 -4.90 -1.38 -4.05
CA GLY A 61 -5.16 -2.06 -5.33
C GLY A 61 -6.61 -1.93 -5.82
N ILE A 62 -7.28 -0.82 -5.48
CA ILE A 62 -8.69 -0.53 -5.77
C ILE A 62 -8.92 -0.13 -7.24
N ASN A 63 -7.85 0.02 -8.03
CA ASN A 63 -7.84 0.47 -9.45
C ASN A 63 -8.68 -0.37 -10.45
N ASN A 64 -9.49 -1.33 -10.00
CA ASN A 64 -10.36 -2.16 -10.83
C ASN A 64 -11.77 -2.39 -10.27
N LEU A 65 -12.19 -1.68 -9.22
CA LEU A 65 -13.60 -1.71 -8.85
C LEU A 65 -14.37 -0.79 -9.80
N PRO A 66 -15.46 -1.26 -10.45
CA PRO A 66 -16.38 -0.34 -11.08
C PRO A 66 -16.76 0.68 -10.02
N SER A 67 -16.54 1.96 -10.33
CA SER A 67 -16.98 3.07 -9.49
C SER A 67 -18.37 2.72 -8.99
N CYS A 68 -18.58 2.78 -7.68
CA CYS A 68 -19.89 2.79 -7.08
C CYS A 68 -20.70 3.89 -7.79
N GLU A 69 -21.41 3.49 -8.84
CA GLU A 69 -22.32 4.35 -9.57
C GLU A 69 -23.38 4.71 -8.54
N LYS A 70 -23.41 6.00 -8.21
CA LYS A 70 -24.17 6.53 -7.08
C LYS A 70 -25.60 6.02 -7.17
N ALA A 71 -25.99 5.15 -6.24
CA ALA A 71 -27.40 4.94 -5.94
C ALA A 71 -27.88 6.19 -5.19
N ILE A 72 -28.15 7.27 -5.94
CA ILE A 72 -29.09 8.30 -5.50
C ILE A 72 -30.47 7.79 -5.93
N THR A 73 -31.24 7.32 -4.97
CA THR A 73 -32.71 7.24 -5.04
C THR A 73 -33.25 7.70 -3.71
#